data_AF-A0A7R9ZR31-F1
#
_entry.id   AF-A0A7R9ZR31-F1
#
_cell.length_a   1.000
_cell.length_b   1.000
_cell.length_c   1.000
_cell.angle_alpha   90.00
_cell.angle_beta   90.00
_cell.angle_gamma   90.00
#
_symmetry.space_group_name_H-M   'P 1'
#
loop_
_entity.id
_entity.type
_entity.pdbx_description
1 polymer ?
#
loop_
_entity_poly.entity_id
_entity_poly.type
_entity_poly.pdbx_seq_one_letter_code
_entity_poly.pdbx_strand_id
1 'polypeptide(L)'
;ARMPLQTTEYSEHAPSRSAGVEAVLQPDTPRRSTTSSPSSSQSSPPSPPTAPPQRYNAYDDLPRTSVAAQMETQEAATVEEVHTIPVETSTNDTTTNNWLVAQSEHSQYESFSISDLSEIAKVYNVDISNCFERSDIIRLLIEARANPDLSRSSMGLDALDRWSVSQLRALANEVQIDLSNCTDREAMVDHIVCEVTHGAKSHVLPYLRTLAPLATMSLSELRGTARECQVKISDCIEKEEIIKRLIKTIKRTRGVRQ
;
A
#
# COMPACT_ATOMS: atom_id res chain seq x y z
N ALA A 1 41.80 4.90 32.27
CA ALA A 1 42.81 4.65 31.23
C ALA A 1 42.13 4.85 29.88
N ARG A 2 42.59 5.84 29.10
CA ARG A 2 41.97 6.29 27.85
C ARG A 2 42.74 5.62 26.70
N MET A 3 42.07 4.74 25.94
CA MET A 3 42.65 4.09 24.76
C MET A 3 42.47 5.00 23.53
N PRO A 4 43.51 5.22 22.69
CA PRO A 4 43.37 5.97 21.44
C PRO A 4 42.84 5.05 20.31
N LEU A 5 41.83 5.53 19.59
CA LEU A 5 41.30 4.92 18.38
C LEU A 5 42.27 5.20 17.21
N GLN A 6 42.75 4.15 16.57
CA GLN A 6 43.53 4.23 15.34
C GLN A 6 42.60 4.46 14.15
N THR A 7 42.80 5.56 13.44
CA THR A 7 42.24 5.85 12.12
C THR A 7 43.00 5.08 11.06
N THR A 8 42.34 4.15 10.36
CA THR A 8 42.85 3.54 9.13
C THR A 8 42.31 4.30 7.92
N GLU A 9 43.22 4.94 7.20
CA GLU A 9 42.98 5.51 5.87
C GLU A 9 42.67 4.40 4.86
N TYR A 10 41.56 4.51 4.14
CA TYR A 10 41.24 3.65 3.01
C TYR A 10 41.51 4.41 1.71
N SER A 11 42.44 3.85 0.94
CA SER A 11 42.98 4.36 -0.31
C SER A 11 41.97 4.22 -1.45
N GLU A 12 41.65 5.34 -2.11
CA GLU A 12 40.88 5.39 -3.35
C GLU A 12 41.63 4.70 -4.50
N HIS A 13 41.01 3.69 -5.11
CA HIS A 13 41.41 3.17 -6.43
C HIS A 13 40.32 3.50 -7.44
N ALA A 14 40.60 4.48 -8.30
CA ALA A 14 39.81 4.78 -9.49
C ALA A 14 40.16 3.78 -10.62
N PRO A 15 39.18 3.21 -11.35
CA PRO A 15 39.45 2.54 -12.60
C PRO A 15 39.38 3.49 -13.79
N SER A 16 40.41 3.36 -14.61
CA SER A 16 40.73 4.06 -15.84
C SER A 16 39.63 4.10 -16.89
N ARG A 17 39.52 5.28 -17.52
CA ARG A 17 38.87 5.51 -18.81
C ARG A 17 39.55 4.69 -19.91
N SER A 18 38.79 3.83 -20.59
CA SER A 18 39.16 3.33 -21.92
C SER A 18 38.34 4.08 -22.97
N ALA A 19 39.01 4.97 -23.69
CA ALA A 19 38.55 5.53 -24.96
C ALA A 19 38.66 4.45 -26.05
N GLY A 20 37.69 4.38 -26.94
CA GLY A 20 37.76 3.49 -28.10
C GLY A 20 36.65 3.72 -29.13
N VAL A 21 37.04 4.35 -30.24
CA VAL A 21 36.71 4.05 -31.66
C VAL A 21 35.21 4.21 -32.06
N GLU A 22 34.79 5.27 -32.75
CA GLU A 22 34.98 5.60 -34.18
C GLU A 22 34.33 4.60 -35.17
N ALA A 23 33.19 5.00 -35.78
CA ALA A 23 32.68 4.65 -37.11
C ALA A 23 31.26 5.23 -37.23
N VAL A 24 31.03 6.37 -37.91
CA VAL A 24 30.86 6.53 -39.36
C VAL A 24 29.98 5.45 -39.99
N LEU A 25 28.70 5.79 -40.23
CA LEU A 25 27.99 5.55 -41.50
C LEU A 25 26.58 6.17 -41.40
N GLN A 26 26.42 7.33 -42.05
CA GLN A 26 25.13 7.77 -42.57
C GLN A 26 24.76 6.88 -43.77
N PRO A 27 23.46 6.71 -44.04
CA PRO A 27 23.02 7.10 -45.37
C PRO A 27 21.73 7.92 -45.40
N ASP A 28 21.71 8.77 -46.41
CA ASP A 28 20.64 9.63 -46.89
C ASP A 28 19.29 8.94 -47.14
N THR A 29 18.23 9.67 -46.77
CA THR A 29 16.89 9.94 -47.37
C THR A 29 16.23 8.92 -48.34
N PRO A 30 14.87 8.85 -48.36
CA PRO A 30 14.12 9.82 -49.16
C PRO A 30 12.83 10.36 -48.52
N ARG A 31 12.70 11.66 -48.73
CA ARG A 31 11.52 12.53 -48.73
C ARG A 31 10.34 11.89 -49.49
N ARG A 32 9.18 11.73 -48.84
CA ARG A 32 7.89 11.56 -49.53
C ARG A 32 6.88 12.59 -49.04
N SER A 33 6.70 13.61 -49.88
CA SER A 33 5.53 14.49 -49.87
C SER A 33 4.31 13.67 -50.31
N THR A 34 3.18 13.80 -49.61
CA THR A 34 1.85 13.97 -50.21
C THR A 34 0.84 14.33 -49.13
N THR A 35 0.52 15.62 -49.11
CA THR A 35 -0.80 16.23 -48.92
C THR A 35 -1.99 15.27 -49.03
N SER A 36 -2.82 15.23 -47.99
CA SER A 36 -4.27 15.03 -48.13
C SER A 36 -4.98 15.54 -46.89
N SER A 37 -5.56 16.73 -47.03
CA SER A 37 -6.60 17.26 -46.15
C SER A 37 -7.88 16.44 -46.32
N PRO A 38 -8.58 16.11 -45.22
CA PRO A 38 -10.02 15.97 -45.26
C PRO A 38 -10.67 17.05 -44.38
N SER A 39 -11.37 17.94 -45.08
CA SER A 39 -12.75 18.36 -44.81
C SER A 39 -13.17 18.49 -43.34
N SER A 40 -13.24 19.75 -42.90
CA SER A 40 -13.99 20.19 -41.74
C SER A 40 -15.47 19.79 -41.85
N SER A 41 -15.88 18.78 -41.09
CA SER A 41 -17.28 18.55 -40.74
C SER A 41 -17.58 19.34 -39.47
N GLN A 42 -18.31 20.44 -39.63
CA GLN A 42 -18.96 21.14 -38.52
C GLN A 42 -19.99 20.18 -37.91
N SER A 43 -19.64 19.57 -36.78
CA SER A 43 -20.58 18.88 -35.92
C SER A 43 -21.14 19.89 -34.92
N SER A 44 -22.46 20.06 -34.96
CA SER A 44 -23.24 20.88 -34.04
C SER A 44 -22.92 20.57 -32.57
N PRO A 45 -22.96 21.58 -31.69
CA PRO A 45 -22.76 21.35 -30.26
C PRO A 45 -23.89 20.48 -29.67
N PRO A 46 -23.59 19.54 -28.78
CA PRO A 46 -24.60 18.76 -28.08
C PRO A 46 -25.41 19.67 -27.14
N SER A 47 -26.73 19.46 -27.13
CA SER A 47 -27.64 20.15 -26.22
C SER A 47 -27.27 19.89 -24.74
N PRO A 48 -27.48 20.87 -23.85
CA PRO A 48 -27.19 20.70 -22.43
C PRO A 48 -28.09 19.63 -21.79
N PRO A 49 -27.57 18.85 -20.82
CA PRO A 49 -28.34 17.82 -20.15
C PRO A 49 -29.49 18.45 -19.34
N THR A 50 -30.71 17.99 -19.61
CA THR A 50 -31.90 18.27 -18.81
C THR A 50 -31.67 17.81 -17.38
N ALA A 51 -31.75 18.75 -16.43
CA ALA A 51 -31.60 18.48 -15.02
C ALA A 51 -32.64 17.45 -14.54
N PRO A 52 -32.24 16.42 -13.77
CA PRO A 52 -33.18 15.47 -13.19
C PRO A 52 -34.01 16.15 -12.08
N PRO A 53 -35.29 15.75 -11.91
CA PRO A 53 -36.17 16.31 -10.90
C PRO A 53 -35.64 16.00 -9.48
N GLN A 54 -35.51 17.06 -8.68
CA GLN A 54 -35.21 17.00 -7.26
C GLN A 54 -36.33 16.22 -6.53
N ARG A 55 -36.05 14.97 -6.15
CA ARG A 55 -36.86 14.24 -5.17
C ARG A 55 -36.56 14.80 -3.78
N TYR A 56 -37.49 15.59 -3.27
CA TYR A 56 -37.63 15.85 -1.84
C TYR A 56 -37.92 14.52 -1.13
N ASN A 57 -36.97 14.00 -0.37
CA ASN A 57 -37.22 12.95 0.60
C ASN A 57 -37.40 13.61 1.98
N ALA A 58 -38.66 13.74 2.37
CA ALA A 58 -39.04 13.87 3.77
C ALA A 58 -38.99 12.48 4.40
N TYR A 59 -38.14 12.31 5.42
CA TYR A 59 -38.26 11.26 6.43
C TYR A 59 -38.08 11.99 7.76
N ASP A 60 -39.18 12.34 8.44
CA ASP A 60 -39.92 11.49 9.39
C ASP A 60 -39.01 10.89 10.47
N ASP A 61 -38.73 11.75 11.44
CA ASP A 61 -38.96 11.56 12.87
C ASP A 61 -39.39 10.15 13.30
N LEU A 62 -38.51 9.44 13.99
CA LEU A 62 -38.90 8.28 14.81
C LEU A 62 -38.25 8.32 16.20
N PRO A 63 -38.99 7.87 17.22
CA PRO A 63 -38.69 8.15 18.62
C PRO A 63 -37.64 7.22 19.22
N ARG A 64 -36.97 7.81 20.20
CA ARG A 64 -35.93 7.25 21.07
C ARG A 64 -36.55 6.25 22.06
N THR A 65 -36.40 4.95 21.81
CA THR A 65 -36.81 3.92 22.77
C THR A 65 -35.68 3.66 23.77
N SER A 66 -35.91 4.09 25.01
CA SER A 66 -35.15 3.75 26.20
C SER A 66 -35.43 2.29 26.58
N VAL A 67 -34.41 1.43 26.59
CA VAL A 67 -34.51 0.11 27.22
C VAL A 67 -33.72 0.16 28.52
N ALA A 68 -34.47 0.11 29.63
CA ALA A 68 -33.98 0.03 30.98
C ALA A 68 -33.52 -1.40 31.32
N ALA A 69 -32.65 -1.46 32.31
CA ALA A 69 -32.01 -2.61 32.92
C ALA A 69 -32.95 -3.78 33.27
N GLN A 70 -32.46 -5.00 33.10
CA GLN A 70 -32.79 -6.13 33.96
C GLN A 70 -31.51 -6.84 34.41
N MET A 71 -31.30 -6.79 35.73
CA MET A 71 -30.48 -7.72 36.50
C MET A 71 -31.12 -9.11 36.42
N GLU A 72 -30.33 -10.16 36.22
CA GLU A 72 -30.64 -11.43 36.87
C GLU A 72 -29.37 -12.23 37.19
N THR A 73 -29.30 -12.64 38.45
CA THR A 73 -28.30 -13.46 39.11
C THR A 73 -28.75 -14.92 39.03
N GLN A 74 -27.88 -15.85 38.68
CA GLN A 74 -27.97 -17.28 39.05
C GLN A 74 -26.56 -17.88 38.92
N GLU A 75 -25.87 -18.17 40.02
CA GLU A 75 -25.93 -19.40 40.85
C GLU A 75 -25.38 -20.67 40.19
N ALA A 76 -24.58 -21.36 41.00
CA ALA A 76 -23.65 -22.41 40.65
C ALA A 76 -24.30 -23.78 40.51
N ALA A 77 -23.73 -24.63 39.66
CA ALA A 77 -23.81 -26.09 39.82
C ALA A 77 -22.57 -26.78 39.20
N THR A 78 -21.68 -27.22 40.06
CA THR A 78 -20.73 -28.31 39.87
C THR A 78 -21.44 -29.63 39.60
N VAL A 79 -21.07 -30.34 38.52
CA VAL A 79 -21.07 -31.81 38.47
C VAL A 79 -19.89 -32.27 37.61
N GLU A 80 -19.02 -33.07 38.22
CA GLU A 80 -17.98 -33.84 37.53
C GLU A 80 -18.60 -34.96 36.69
N GLU A 81 -18.17 -35.09 35.43
CA GLU A 81 -18.28 -36.36 34.73
C GLU A 81 -16.99 -36.66 33.96
N VAL A 82 -16.25 -37.63 34.48
CA VAL A 82 -15.06 -38.22 33.89
C VAL A 82 -15.50 -39.12 32.73
N HIS A 83 -15.42 -38.61 31.50
CA HIS A 83 -15.58 -39.41 30.29
C HIS A 83 -14.20 -39.68 29.67
N THR A 84 -13.76 -40.93 29.76
CA THR A 84 -12.50 -41.41 29.19
C THR A 84 -12.72 -41.72 27.71
N ILE A 85 -12.18 -40.88 26.82
CA ILE A 85 -12.25 -41.06 25.37
C ILE A 85 -10.96 -41.74 24.87
N PRO A 86 -11.02 -42.68 23.90
CA PRO A 86 -9.87 -43.41 23.43
C PRO A 86 -8.91 -42.52 22.63
N VAL A 87 -7.62 -42.74 22.86
CA VAL A 87 -6.51 -42.16 22.09
C VAL A 87 -6.55 -42.71 20.67
N GLU A 88 -7.06 -41.91 19.74
CA GLU A 88 -6.74 -42.05 18.32
C GLU A 88 -5.61 -41.07 18.00
N THR A 89 -4.44 -41.63 17.71
CA THR A 89 -3.27 -40.93 17.17
C THR A 89 -3.61 -40.36 15.79
N SER A 90 -4.06 -39.10 15.77
CA SER A 90 -4.15 -38.30 14.55
C SER A 90 -2.95 -37.37 14.49
N THR A 91 -2.00 -37.71 13.63
CA THR A 91 -1.00 -36.81 13.08
C THR A 91 -1.67 -35.54 12.57
N ASN A 92 -1.19 -34.35 12.99
CA ASN A 92 -1.11 -33.05 12.27
C ASN A 92 -0.95 -31.85 13.26
N ASP A 93 0.02 -31.89 14.18
CA ASP A 93 0.29 -30.78 15.10
C ASP A 93 1.25 -29.75 14.50
N THR A 94 0.72 -28.72 13.83
CA THR A 94 1.43 -27.46 13.53
C THR A 94 0.90 -26.29 14.39
N THR A 95 -0.16 -26.49 15.18
CA THR A 95 -0.93 -25.39 15.80
C THR A 95 -0.42 -24.98 17.19
N THR A 96 0.36 -25.80 17.89
CA THR A 96 0.67 -25.60 19.32
C THR A 96 1.83 -24.64 19.62
N ASN A 97 2.64 -24.25 18.62
CA ASN A 97 3.77 -23.32 18.84
C ASN A 97 3.42 -21.83 18.64
N ASN A 98 2.21 -21.51 18.16
CA ASN A 98 1.86 -20.12 17.82
C ASN A 98 1.47 -19.27 19.05
N TRP A 99 1.08 -19.91 20.16
CA TRP A 99 0.61 -19.20 21.36
C TRP A 99 1.75 -18.50 22.14
N LEU A 100 2.95 -19.07 22.13
CA LEU A 100 4.10 -18.49 22.84
C LEU A 100 4.62 -17.22 22.13
N VAL A 101 4.53 -17.17 20.80
CA VAL A 101 4.85 -15.99 20.00
C VAL A 101 3.82 -14.88 20.25
N ALA A 102 2.53 -15.23 20.31
CA ALA A 102 1.46 -14.27 20.58
C ALA A 102 1.59 -13.55 21.95
N GLN A 103 2.15 -14.20 22.98
CA GLN A 103 2.37 -13.55 24.28
C GLN A 103 3.46 -12.47 24.23
N SER A 104 4.55 -12.71 23.50
CA SER A 104 5.60 -11.71 23.31
C SER A 104 5.06 -10.48 22.58
N GLU A 105 4.19 -10.69 21.60
CA GLU A 105 3.59 -9.62 20.80
C GLU A 105 2.55 -8.80 21.55
N HIS A 106 1.90 -9.37 22.56
CA HIS A 106 0.93 -8.65 23.38
C HIS A 106 1.56 -7.46 24.12
N SER A 107 2.82 -7.62 24.55
CA SER A 107 3.57 -6.59 25.28
C SER A 107 3.82 -5.31 24.46
N GLN A 108 3.95 -5.43 23.13
CA GLN A 108 4.25 -4.28 22.26
C GLN A 108 3.07 -3.30 22.20
N TYR A 109 1.85 -3.82 22.38
CA TYR A 109 0.64 -3.01 22.29
C TYR A 109 0.22 -2.41 23.62
N GLU A 110 0.80 -2.90 24.70
CA GLU A 110 0.36 -2.62 26.05
C GLU A 110 0.62 -1.18 26.50
N SER A 111 1.53 -0.47 25.84
CA SER A 111 1.77 0.96 26.03
C SER A 111 0.93 1.90 25.15
N PHE A 112 0.23 1.40 24.13
CA PHE A 112 -0.52 2.26 23.21
C PHE A 112 -1.87 2.70 23.79
N SER A 113 -2.23 3.96 23.52
CA SER A 113 -3.56 4.49 23.82
C SER A 113 -4.61 3.91 22.86
N ILE A 114 -5.90 4.04 23.20
CA ILE A 114 -7.01 3.61 22.31
C ILE A 114 -6.94 4.36 20.96
N SER A 115 -6.53 5.62 20.97
CA SER A 115 -6.37 6.42 19.76
C SER A 115 -5.27 5.86 18.85
N ASP A 116 -4.11 5.49 19.41
CA ASP A 116 -3.02 4.86 18.66
C ASP A 116 -3.46 3.51 18.09
N LEU A 117 -4.12 2.68 18.89
CA LEU A 117 -4.64 1.38 18.47
C LEU A 117 -5.69 1.53 17.35
N SER A 118 -6.53 2.56 17.39
CA SER A 118 -7.49 2.86 16.32
C SER A 118 -6.81 3.29 15.03
N GLU A 119 -5.73 4.08 15.12
CA GLU A 119 -4.93 4.47 13.96
C GLU A 119 -4.23 3.25 13.34
N ILE A 120 -3.66 2.39 14.17
CA ILE A 120 -3.08 1.11 13.76
C ILE A 120 -4.15 0.22 13.11
N ALA A 121 -5.34 0.10 13.69
CA ALA A 121 -6.45 -0.67 13.12
C ALA A 121 -6.86 -0.15 11.75
N LYS A 122 -6.86 1.17 11.54
CA LYS A 122 -7.11 1.76 10.20
C LYS A 122 -6.00 1.42 9.20
N VAL A 123 -4.75 1.34 9.64
CA VAL A 123 -3.61 0.94 8.79
C VAL A 123 -3.77 -0.52 8.35
N TYR A 124 -4.11 -1.42 9.27
CA TYR A 124 -4.40 -2.83 8.96
C TYR A 124 -5.79 -3.04 8.37
N ASN A 125 -6.61 -1.98 8.30
CA ASN A 125 -8.03 -2.01 7.95
C ASN A 125 -8.80 -3.13 8.68
N VAL A 126 -8.53 -3.24 9.96
CA VAL A 126 -9.29 -4.08 10.88
C VAL A 126 -10.48 -3.26 11.33
N ASP A 127 -11.68 -3.80 11.13
CA ASP A 127 -12.88 -3.19 11.69
C ASP A 127 -12.95 -3.45 13.19
N ILE A 128 -12.80 -2.38 13.97
CA ILE A 128 -12.86 -2.40 15.43
C ILE A 128 -14.19 -1.86 15.97
N SER A 129 -15.19 -1.65 15.11
CA SER A 129 -16.50 -1.09 15.51
C SER A 129 -17.24 -1.94 16.52
N ASN A 130 -17.00 -3.26 16.51
CA ASN A 130 -17.59 -4.23 17.45
C ASN A 130 -16.70 -4.52 18.68
N CYS A 131 -15.57 -3.82 18.83
CA CYS A 131 -14.71 -3.98 19.99
C CYS A 131 -15.16 -3.07 21.12
N PHE A 132 -15.58 -3.67 22.24
CA PHE A 132 -15.98 -2.92 23.43
C PHE A 132 -14.79 -2.68 24.37
N GLU A 133 -13.80 -3.57 24.33
CA GLU A 133 -12.63 -3.50 25.21
C GLU A 133 -11.32 -3.27 24.43
N ARG A 134 -10.34 -2.65 25.10
CA ARG A 134 -8.99 -2.45 24.55
C ARG A 134 -8.30 -3.79 24.24
N SER A 135 -8.50 -4.79 25.09
CA SER A 135 -8.04 -6.17 24.93
C SER A 135 -8.52 -6.78 23.60
N ASP A 136 -9.78 -6.56 23.23
CA ASP A 136 -10.33 -7.06 21.97
C ASP A 136 -9.67 -6.42 20.75
N ILE A 137 -9.42 -5.11 20.81
CA ILE A 137 -8.70 -4.39 19.74
C ILE A 137 -7.30 -4.97 19.58
N ILE A 138 -6.55 -5.13 20.68
CA ILE A 138 -5.19 -5.67 20.65
C ILE A 138 -5.18 -7.10 20.09
N ARG A 139 -6.12 -7.94 20.54
CA ARG A 139 -6.26 -9.32 20.05
C ARG A 139 -6.50 -9.37 18.54
N LEU A 140 -7.44 -8.56 18.02
CA LEU A 140 -7.71 -8.50 16.58
C LEU A 140 -6.51 -7.96 15.78
N LEU A 141 -5.78 -6.99 16.33
CA LEU A 141 -4.57 -6.47 15.67
C LEU A 141 -3.46 -7.52 15.59
N ILE A 142 -3.27 -8.31 16.66
CA ILE A 142 -2.32 -9.44 16.66
C ILE A 142 -2.76 -10.49 15.63
N GLU A 143 -4.05 -10.84 15.59
CA GLU A 143 -4.58 -11.80 14.63
C GLU A 143 -4.43 -11.33 13.17
N ALA A 144 -4.70 -10.05 12.90
CA ALA A 144 -4.51 -9.44 11.59
C ALA A 144 -3.03 -9.38 11.18
N ARG A 145 -2.13 -9.19 12.14
CA ARG A 145 -0.68 -9.25 11.91
C ARG A 145 -0.20 -10.67 11.62
N ALA A 146 -0.70 -11.65 12.35
CA ALA A 146 -0.38 -13.06 12.15
C ALA A 146 -0.92 -13.60 10.81
N ASN A 147 -1.93 -12.96 10.23
CA ASN A 147 -2.47 -13.26 8.91
C ASN A 147 -2.12 -12.15 7.89
N PRO A 148 -0.89 -12.16 7.32
CA PRO A 148 -0.45 -11.14 6.36
C PRO A 148 -1.34 -11.03 5.11
N ASP A 149 -2.04 -12.12 4.75
CA ASP A 149 -2.95 -12.16 3.60
C ASP A 149 -4.12 -11.17 3.73
N LEU A 150 -4.64 -10.97 4.95
CA LEU A 150 -5.74 -10.03 5.19
C LEU A 150 -5.24 -8.57 5.13
N SER A 151 -4.01 -8.34 5.56
CA SER A 151 -3.38 -7.02 5.62
C SER A 151 -2.97 -6.49 4.25
N ARG A 152 -2.48 -7.35 3.34
CA ARG A 152 -2.05 -6.97 1.98
C ARG A 152 -3.22 -6.42 1.15
N SER A 153 -4.35 -7.10 1.23
CA SER A 153 -5.49 -6.80 0.35
C SER A 153 -6.12 -5.46 0.65
N SER A 154 -6.18 -5.09 1.93
CA SER A 154 -6.85 -3.84 2.30
C SER A 154 -6.01 -2.56 2.10
N MET A 155 -4.69 -2.68 2.20
CA MET A 155 -3.82 -1.55 1.85
C MET A 155 -3.70 -1.35 0.33
N GLY A 156 -4.34 -2.20 -0.49
CA GLY A 156 -4.20 -2.20 -1.93
C GLY A 156 -2.79 -2.61 -2.37
N LEU A 157 -2.04 -3.29 -1.50
CA LEU A 157 -0.68 -3.72 -1.75
C LEU A 157 -0.64 -4.96 -2.64
N ASP A 158 -1.76 -5.64 -2.87
CA ASP A 158 -1.92 -6.66 -3.92
C ASP A 158 -1.52 -6.12 -5.31
N ALA A 159 -1.61 -4.80 -5.50
CA ALA A 159 -1.12 -4.17 -6.73
C ALA A 159 0.40 -4.33 -6.89
N LEU A 160 1.18 -4.32 -5.79
CA LEU A 160 2.63 -4.50 -5.81
C LEU A 160 3.02 -5.89 -6.33
N ASP A 161 2.20 -6.91 -6.10
CA ASP A 161 2.50 -8.27 -6.58
C ASP A 161 2.55 -8.35 -8.11
N ARG A 162 1.89 -7.41 -8.79
CA ARG A 162 1.89 -7.25 -10.26
C ARG A 162 3.01 -6.37 -10.78
N TRP A 163 3.79 -5.73 -9.90
CA TRP A 163 4.87 -4.84 -10.31
C TRP A 163 6.09 -5.66 -10.76
N SER A 164 6.80 -5.14 -11.75
CA SER A 164 8.07 -5.72 -12.17
C SER A 164 9.16 -5.44 -11.12
N VAL A 165 10.23 -6.25 -11.14
CA VAL A 165 11.41 -6.05 -10.27
C VAL A 165 12.01 -4.65 -10.45
N SER A 166 12.01 -4.11 -11.68
CA SER A 166 12.49 -2.74 -11.96
C SER A 166 11.61 -1.68 -11.28
N GLN A 167 10.29 -1.84 -11.28
CA GLN A 167 9.35 -0.92 -10.62
C GLN A 167 9.51 -0.98 -9.09
N LEU A 168 9.66 -2.17 -8.52
CA LEU A 168 9.89 -2.34 -7.08
C LEU A 168 11.21 -1.70 -6.63
N ARG A 169 12.30 -1.88 -7.40
CA ARG A 169 13.59 -1.21 -7.11
C ARG A 169 13.50 0.31 -7.24
N ALA A 170 12.81 0.81 -8.26
CA ALA A 170 12.62 2.24 -8.44
C ALA A 170 11.82 2.86 -7.28
N LEU A 171 10.79 2.15 -6.82
CA LEU A 171 10.02 2.53 -5.64
C LEU A 171 10.88 2.54 -4.39
N ALA A 172 11.57 1.44 -4.10
CA ALA A 172 12.43 1.32 -2.92
C ALA A 172 13.51 2.40 -2.89
N ASN A 173 14.13 2.72 -4.03
CA ASN A 173 15.09 3.82 -4.13
C ASN A 173 14.44 5.19 -3.84
N GLU A 174 13.22 5.44 -4.33
CA GLU A 174 12.46 6.67 -4.04
C GLU A 174 12.14 6.80 -2.53
N VAL A 175 11.87 5.68 -1.85
CA VAL A 175 11.51 5.66 -0.43
C VAL A 175 12.67 5.28 0.50
N GLN A 176 13.89 5.20 -0.04
CA GLN A 176 15.12 4.85 0.67
C GLN A 176 14.99 3.53 1.47
N ILE A 177 14.42 2.50 0.84
CA ILE A 177 14.42 1.12 1.34
C ILE A 177 15.55 0.36 0.64
N ASP A 178 16.42 -0.26 1.43
CA ASP A 178 17.48 -1.12 0.88
C ASP A 178 16.90 -2.49 0.50
N LEU A 179 17.09 -2.90 -0.75
CA LEU A 179 16.70 -4.21 -1.26
C LEU A 179 17.89 -5.10 -1.59
N SER A 180 19.10 -4.74 -1.14
CA SER A 180 20.34 -5.47 -1.42
C SER A 180 20.29 -6.94 -0.98
N ASN A 181 19.55 -7.23 0.08
CA ASN A 181 19.38 -8.57 0.65
C ASN A 181 18.22 -9.38 0.04
N CYS A 182 17.45 -8.80 -0.88
CA CYS A 182 16.31 -9.48 -1.48
C CYS A 182 16.75 -10.29 -2.72
N THR A 183 16.54 -11.60 -2.69
CA THR A 183 16.94 -12.52 -3.77
C THR A 183 15.94 -12.61 -4.91
N ASP A 184 14.67 -12.40 -4.61
CA ASP A 184 13.56 -12.54 -5.55
C ASP A 184 12.53 -11.42 -5.37
N ARG A 185 11.51 -11.43 -6.26
CA ARG A 185 10.46 -10.41 -6.29
C ARG A 185 9.60 -10.44 -5.01
N GLU A 186 9.31 -11.62 -4.50
CA GLU A 186 8.42 -11.79 -3.36
C GLU A 186 9.08 -11.24 -2.09
N ALA A 187 10.35 -11.59 -1.87
CA ALA A 187 11.19 -11.03 -0.83
C ALA A 187 11.31 -9.50 -0.93
N MET A 188 11.35 -8.93 -2.16
CA MET A 188 11.32 -7.47 -2.34
C MET A 188 10.00 -6.84 -1.91
N VAL A 189 8.87 -7.44 -2.30
CA VAL A 189 7.55 -6.93 -1.91
C VAL A 189 7.40 -7.01 -0.40
N ASP A 190 7.69 -8.16 0.19
CA ASP A 190 7.55 -8.39 1.64
C ASP A 190 8.45 -7.44 2.44
N HIS A 191 9.68 -7.19 1.99
CA HIS A 191 10.58 -6.23 2.64
C HIS A 191 10.06 -4.79 2.55
N ILE A 192 9.55 -4.37 1.38
CA ILE A 192 8.93 -3.04 1.22
C ILE A 192 7.70 -2.92 2.12
N VAL A 193 6.82 -3.91 2.11
CA VAL A 193 5.60 -3.90 2.93
C VAL A 193 5.97 -3.85 4.41
N CYS A 194 6.93 -4.67 4.85
CA CYS A 194 7.42 -4.68 6.23
C CYS A 194 7.95 -3.29 6.65
N GLU A 195 8.87 -2.70 5.88
CA GLU A 195 9.44 -1.37 6.16
C GLU A 195 8.39 -0.25 6.20
N VAL A 196 7.38 -0.35 5.34
CA VAL A 196 6.33 0.68 5.22
C VAL A 196 5.27 0.54 6.31
N THR A 197 4.96 -0.69 6.74
CA THR A 197 3.94 -0.97 7.76
C THR A 197 4.49 -0.91 9.19
N HIS A 198 5.72 -1.39 9.40
CA HIS A 198 6.33 -1.51 10.72
C HIS A 198 7.41 -0.46 11.00
N GLY A 199 7.88 0.27 9.97
CA GLY A 199 9.01 1.18 10.09
C GLY A 199 8.64 2.66 10.26
N ALA A 200 9.68 3.48 10.41
CA ALA A 200 9.60 4.95 10.47
C ALA A 200 9.07 5.62 9.17
N LYS A 201 8.69 4.82 8.17
CA LYS A 201 8.29 5.25 6.83
C LYS A 201 6.77 5.18 6.62
N SER A 202 5.96 5.31 7.66
CA SER A 202 4.48 5.32 7.56
C SER A 202 3.95 6.38 6.57
N HIS A 203 4.67 7.49 6.38
CA HIS A 203 4.36 8.52 5.38
C HIS A 203 4.41 8.02 3.92
N VAL A 204 4.99 6.84 3.67
CA VAL A 204 5.06 6.18 2.37
C VAL A 204 3.76 5.45 2.02
N LEU A 205 2.95 5.03 3.01
CA LEU A 205 1.68 4.34 2.74
C LEU A 205 0.73 5.16 1.85
N PRO A 206 0.45 6.45 2.14
CA PRO A 206 -0.38 7.27 1.26
C PRO A 206 0.19 7.36 -0.16
N TYR A 207 1.51 7.35 -0.28
CA TYR A 207 2.20 7.40 -1.56
C TYR A 207 1.99 6.11 -2.36
N LEU A 208 2.21 4.94 -1.74
CA LEU A 208 1.91 3.64 -2.36
C LEU A 208 0.45 3.53 -2.79
N ARG A 209 -0.48 3.98 -1.94
CA ARG A 209 -1.91 3.95 -2.25
C ARG A 209 -2.26 4.77 -3.49
N THR A 210 -1.58 5.90 -3.70
CA THR A 210 -1.75 6.70 -4.92
C THR A 210 -1.05 6.10 -6.14
N LEU A 211 0.03 5.36 -5.92
CA LEU A 211 0.87 4.80 -6.96
C LEU A 211 0.35 3.48 -7.52
N ALA A 212 -0.19 2.63 -6.66
CA ALA A 212 -0.69 1.30 -6.98
C ALA A 212 -1.63 1.32 -8.20
N PRO A 213 -2.67 2.17 -8.27
CA PRO A 213 -3.54 2.26 -9.44
C PRO A 213 -2.76 2.67 -10.69
N LEU A 214 -1.92 3.70 -10.61
CA LEU A 214 -1.16 4.23 -11.74
C LEU A 214 -0.20 3.19 -12.34
N ALA A 215 0.46 2.39 -11.48
CA ALA A 215 1.36 1.35 -11.93
C ALA A 215 0.64 0.20 -12.65
N THR A 216 -0.64 -0.04 -12.35
CA THR A 216 -1.44 -1.06 -13.06
C THR A 216 -2.02 -0.56 -14.38
N MET A 217 -2.14 0.74 -14.58
CA MET A 217 -2.70 1.33 -15.80
C MET A 217 -1.82 1.06 -17.03
N SER A 218 -2.46 0.87 -18.18
CA SER A 218 -1.81 0.86 -19.48
C SER A 218 -1.24 2.24 -19.81
N LEU A 219 -0.33 2.30 -20.80
CA LEU A 219 0.31 3.55 -21.20
C LEU A 219 -0.71 4.55 -21.79
N SER A 220 -1.75 4.07 -22.48
CA SER A 220 -2.86 4.90 -22.98
C SER A 220 -3.71 5.49 -21.84
N GLU A 221 -4.02 4.69 -20.82
CA GLU A 221 -4.75 5.13 -19.63
C GLU A 221 -3.94 6.17 -18.85
N LEU A 222 -2.66 5.92 -18.62
CA LEU A 222 -1.75 6.88 -17.98
C LEU A 222 -1.67 8.21 -18.73
N ARG A 223 -1.64 8.17 -20.07
CA ARG A 223 -1.72 9.38 -20.89
C ARG A 223 -3.06 10.10 -20.74
N GLY A 224 -4.15 9.36 -20.57
CA GLY A 224 -5.48 9.90 -20.23
C GLY A 224 -5.46 10.65 -18.91
N THR A 225 -5.00 9.99 -17.84
CA THR A 225 -4.88 10.58 -16.50
C THR A 225 -3.95 11.79 -16.49
N ALA A 226 -2.85 11.76 -17.24
CA ALA A 226 -1.96 12.90 -17.37
C ALA A 226 -2.64 14.11 -18.03
N ARG A 227 -3.49 13.91 -19.05
CA ARG A 227 -4.26 15.01 -19.65
C ARG A 227 -5.27 15.59 -18.66
N GLU A 228 -5.96 14.74 -17.91
CA GLU A 228 -6.91 15.16 -16.87
C GLU A 228 -6.21 15.97 -15.76
N CYS A 229 -5.02 15.53 -15.34
CA CYS A 229 -4.18 16.23 -14.37
C CYS A 229 -3.38 17.41 -14.97
N GLN A 230 -3.56 17.72 -16.26
CA GLN A 230 -2.83 18.76 -16.99
C GLN A 230 -1.29 18.62 -16.93
N VAL A 231 -0.77 17.39 -16.89
CA VAL A 231 0.66 17.09 -16.85
C VAL A 231 1.22 16.95 -18.26
N LYS A 232 2.23 17.76 -18.60
CA LYS A 232 2.94 17.64 -19.88
C LYS A 232 3.83 16.39 -19.91
N ILE A 233 3.49 15.45 -20.79
CA ILE A 233 4.17 14.16 -20.96
C ILE A 233 4.52 13.85 -22.42
N SER A 234 4.54 14.86 -23.28
CA SER A 234 4.80 14.71 -24.73
C SER A 234 6.18 14.12 -25.06
N ASP A 235 7.12 14.29 -24.14
CA ASP A 235 8.51 13.84 -24.20
C ASP A 235 8.76 12.56 -23.39
N CYS A 236 7.74 12.02 -22.70
CA CYS A 236 7.87 10.76 -21.97
C CYS A 236 7.51 9.58 -22.89
N ILE A 237 8.50 8.73 -23.15
CA ILE A 237 8.32 7.49 -23.91
C ILE A 237 8.02 6.33 -22.97
N GLU A 238 8.71 6.29 -21.83
CA GLU A 238 8.62 5.19 -20.87
C GLU A 238 7.47 5.38 -19.87
N LYS A 239 6.89 4.27 -19.43
CA LYS A 239 5.78 4.26 -18.46
C LYS A 239 6.21 4.84 -17.12
N GLU A 240 7.43 4.52 -16.68
CA GLU A 240 7.99 5.01 -15.41
C GLU A 240 8.11 6.53 -15.38
N GLU A 241 8.51 7.17 -16.49
CA GLU A 241 8.64 8.63 -16.56
C GLU A 241 7.29 9.34 -16.42
N ILE A 242 6.25 8.80 -17.06
CA ILE A 242 4.88 9.33 -16.97
C ILE A 242 4.39 9.25 -15.52
N ILE A 243 4.57 8.11 -14.87
CA ILE A 243 4.20 7.88 -13.46
C ILE A 243 4.95 8.85 -12.54
N LYS A 244 6.28 9.01 -12.71
CA LYS A 244 7.10 9.95 -11.93
C LYS A 244 6.59 11.40 -12.05
N ARG A 245 6.20 11.84 -13.25
CA ARG A 245 5.68 13.21 -13.46
C ARG A 245 4.29 13.40 -12.87
N LEU A 246 3.41 12.40 -12.99
CA LEU A 246 2.08 12.41 -12.38
C LEU A 246 2.20 12.58 -10.87
N ILE A 247 3.01 11.74 -10.23
CA ILE A 247 3.33 11.83 -8.80
C ILE A 247 3.82 13.21 -8.41
N LYS A 248 4.85 13.71 -9.12
CA LYS A 248 5.48 14.98 -8.80
C LYS A 248 4.46 16.13 -8.86
N THR A 249 3.53 16.06 -9.81
CA THR A 249 2.44 17.02 -9.94
C THR A 249 1.43 16.86 -8.81
N ILE A 250 0.98 15.63 -8.51
CA ILE A 250 0.02 15.35 -7.44
C ILE A 250 0.58 15.78 -6.06
N LYS A 251 1.87 15.54 -5.80
CA LYS A 251 2.55 16.01 -4.58
C LYS A 251 2.53 17.54 -4.49
N ARG A 252 2.84 18.24 -5.59
CA ARG A 252 2.78 19.71 -5.64
C ARG A 252 1.37 20.24 -5.41
N THR A 253 0.36 19.68 -6.05
CA THR A 253 -1.03 20.18 -5.92
C THR A 253 -1.60 19.96 -4.53
N ARG A 254 -1.18 18.89 -3.84
CA ARG A 254 -1.57 18.63 -2.44
C ARG A 254 -0.82 19.48 -1.43
N GLY A 255 0.46 19.79 -1.67
CA GLY A 255 1.28 20.61 -0.76
C GLY A 255 0.92 22.10 -0.72
N VAL A 256 0.14 22.61 -1.67
CA VAL A 256 -0.23 24.04 -1.75
C VAL A 256 -1.46 24.39 -0.89
N ARG A 257 -2.02 23.43 -0.15
CA ARG A 257 -3.21 23.64 0.72
C ARG A 257 -2.93 23.53 2.23
N GLN A 258 -1.69 23.77 2.67
CA GLN A 258 -1.38 23.89 4.10
C GLN A 258 -1.22 25.34 4.51
#